data_AF-A0A842ULF9-F1
#
_entry.id   AF-A0A842ULF9-F1
#
_cell.length_a   1.000
_cell.length_b   1.000
_cell.length_c   1.000
_cell.angle_alpha   90.00
_cell.angle_beta   90.00
_cell.angle_gamma   90.00
#
_symmetry.space_group_name_H-M   'P 1'
#
loop_
_entity.id
_entity.type
_entity.pdbx_description
1 polymer ?
#
loop_
_entity_poly.entity_id
_entity_poly.type
_entity_poly.pdbx_seq_one_letter_code
_entity_poly.pdbx_strand_id
1 'polypeptide(L)'
;MNYKLGFTLILSTIILSGCLGGETQSGPKLSEIPEMQHCNDMQADQDRENCYKDVAVENRDWEMCNEINIYPNLRNLCIQMVAIKKKDSDICRHIQNDDWRLDICLRGTGSK
;
A
#
# COMPACT_ATOMS: atom_id res chain seq x y z
N MET A 1 -29.49 55.86 -18.67
CA MET A 1 -29.20 55.56 -20.09
C MET A 1 -27.84 56.11 -20.44
N ASN A 2 -26.89 55.25 -20.78
CA ASN A 2 -25.75 55.53 -21.67
C ASN A 2 -25.03 54.19 -21.91
N TYR A 3 -25.30 53.61 -23.08
CA TYR A 3 -24.62 52.47 -23.66
C TYR A 3 -23.34 52.98 -24.32
N LYS A 4 -22.18 52.42 -23.96
CA LYS A 4 -20.96 52.52 -24.77
C LYS A 4 -20.36 51.14 -24.98
N LEU A 5 -20.62 50.67 -26.20
CA LEU A 5 -20.00 49.58 -26.93
C LEU A 5 -18.50 49.87 -27.07
N GLY A 6 -17.62 48.93 -26.68
CA GLY A 6 -16.17 49.08 -26.74
C GLY A 6 -15.48 47.73 -26.87
N PHE A 7 -15.30 47.31 -28.12
CA PHE A 7 -14.66 46.08 -28.55
C PHE A 7 -13.14 46.17 -28.33
N THR A 8 -12.58 45.36 -27.44
CA THR A 8 -11.14 45.03 -27.44
C THR A 8 -10.96 43.53 -27.19
N LEU A 9 -10.94 42.76 -28.28
CA LEU A 9 -10.18 41.51 -28.37
C LEU A 9 -8.74 41.84 -27.96
N ILE A 10 -8.12 41.15 -27.00
CA ILE A 10 -6.95 40.26 -27.22
C ILE A 10 -6.69 39.36 -25.98
N LEU A 11 -6.25 38.14 -26.29
CA LEU A 11 -5.31 37.29 -25.55
C LEU A 11 -5.79 36.54 -24.29
N SER A 12 -6.24 35.31 -24.56
CA SER A 12 -5.58 34.09 -24.07
C SER A 12 -5.24 34.03 -22.57
N THR A 13 -6.16 33.50 -21.78
CA THR A 13 -5.78 32.76 -20.56
C THR A 13 -6.09 31.28 -20.77
N ILE A 14 -5.20 30.64 -21.54
CA ILE A 14 -4.97 29.20 -21.45
C ILE A 14 -4.42 28.97 -20.04
N ILE A 15 -5.25 28.49 -19.13
CA ILE A 15 -4.81 27.81 -17.90
C ILE A 15 -4.93 26.32 -18.24
N LEU A 16 -3.90 25.76 -18.86
CA LEU A 16 -2.95 24.85 -18.19
C LEU A 16 -3.70 23.77 -17.40
N SER A 17 -3.98 22.67 -18.11
CA SER A 17 -3.66 21.30 -17.68
C SER A 17 -3.52 21.10 -16.16
N GLY A 18 -4.65 20.94 -15.48
CA GLY A 18 -4.68 20.26 -14.19
C GLY A 18 -5.14 18.82 -14.41
N CYS A 19 -4.22 17.86 -14.34
CA CYS A 19 -4.61 16.45 -14.21
C CYS A 19 -5.40 16.30 -12.91
N LEU A 20 -6.67 15.87 -13.01
CA LEU A 20 -7.40 15.25 -11.89
C LEU A 20 -6.83 13.83 -11.68
N GLY A 21 -5.55 13.78 -11.30
CA GLY A 21 -4.82 12.59 -10.89
C GLY A 21 -4.49 12.73 -9.42
N GLY A 22 -5.50 12.55 -8.58
CA GLY A 22 -5.35 12.44 -7.14
C GLY A 22 -5.97 11.13 -6.72
N GLU A 23 -5.24 10.02 -6.92
CA GLU A 23 -5.52 8.78 -6.21
C GLU A 23 -5.42 9.10 -4.73
N THR A 24 -6.56 9.22 -4.05
CA THR A 24 -6.58 9.11 -2.60
C THR A 24 -6.25 7.66 -2.30
N GLN A 25 -4.96 7.38 -2.12
CA GLN A 25 -4.56 6.21 -1.36
C GLN A 25 -5.00 6.48 0.08
N SER A 26 -6.26 6.17 0.36
CA SER A 26 -6.75 5.96 1.72
C SER A 26 -6.09 4.69 2.23
N GLY A 27 -4.80 4.79 2.58
CA GLY A 27 -4.23 3.87 3.56
C GLY A 27 -5.04 4.00 4.86
N PRO A 28 -5.11 2.92 5.67
CA PRO A 28 -5.74 3.00 6.97
C PRO A 28 -5.12 4.17 7.74
N LYS A 29 -5.96 5.02 8.34
CA LYS A 29 -5.46 6.08 9.22
C LYS A 29 -4.64 5.40 10.31
N LEU A 30 -3.49 5.97 10.66
CA LEU A 30 -2.59 5.46 11.71
C LEU A 30 -3.30 5.18 13.05
N SER A 31 -4.49 5.76 13.27
CA SER A 31 -5.37 5.55 14.42
C SER A 31 -6.32 4.34 14.31
N GLU A 32 -6.30 3.57 13.22
CA GLU A 32 -7.26 2.50 12.92
C GLU A 32 -6.59 1.14 12.67
N ILE A 33 -5.27 1.01 12.83
CA ILE A 33 -4.61 -0.29 12.69
C ILE A 33 -5.02 -1.17 13.88
N PRO A 34 -5.70 -2.30 13.66
CA PRO A 34 -6.07 -3.17 14.76
C PRO A 34 -4.81 -3.69 15.47
N GLU A 35 -4.81 -3.73 16.80
CA GLU A 35 -3.84 -4.57 17.50
C GLU A 35 -4.07 -6.05 17.11
N MET A 36 -3.01 -6.87 17.08
CA MET A 36 -3.09 -8.31 16.71
C MET A 36 -4.25 -9.06 17.35
N GLN A 37 -4.56 -8.74 18.61
CA GLN A 37 -5.60 -9.43 19.37
C GLN A 37 -6.97 -9.31 18.69
N HIS A 38 -7.25 -8.18 18.03
CA HIS A 38 -8.53 -7.97 17.33
C HIS A 38 -8.66 -8.82 16.06
N CYS A 39 -7.56 -9.27 15.45
CA CYS A 39 -7.64 -10.14 14.28
C CYS A 39 -8.25 -11.51 14.66
N ASN A 40 -7.99 -12.00 15.87
CA ASN A 40 -8.51 -13.29 16.34
C ASN A 40 -10.03 -13.34 16.49
N ASP A 41 -10.68 -12.19 16.69
CA ASP A 41 -12.13 -12.11 16.87
C ASP A 41 -12.89 -12.23 15.53
N MET A 42 -12.17 -12.21 14.41
CA MET A 42 -12.76 -12.31 13.08
C MET A 42 -13.18 -13.75 12.76
N GLN A 43 -14.47 -13.93 12.44
CA GLN A 43 -15.05 -15.24 12.13
C GLN A 43 -14.57 -15.81 10.79
N ALA A 44 -14.40 -14.94 9.78
CA ALA A 44 -13.97 -15.38 8.46
C ALA A 44 -12.45 -15.49 8.43
N ASP A 45 -11.95 -16.68 8.07
CA ASP A 45 -10.53 -16.96 7.93
C ASP A 45 -9.83 -15.96 7.01
N GLN A 46 -10.44 -15.62 5.88
CA GLN A 46 -9.89 -14.64 4.95
C GLN A 46 -9.76 -13.24 5.58
N ASP A 47 -10.72 -12.80 6.40
CA ASP A 47 -10.67 -11.49 7.04
C ASP A 47 -9.60 -11.46 8.12
N ARG A 48 -9.53 -12.53 8.94
CA ARG A 48 -8.51 -12.70 9.98
C ARG A 48 -7.09 -12.67 9.39
N GLU A 49 -6.85 -13.42 8.33
CA GLU A 49 -5.52 -13.54 7.71
C GLU A 49 -5.12 -12.24 7.00
N ASN A 50 -6.07 -11.51 6.42
CA ASN A 50 -5.81 -10.17 5.88
C ASN A 50 -5.52 -9.16 6.98
N CYS A 51 -6.22 -9.22 8.11
CA CYS A 51 -5.95 -8.41 9.28
C CYS A 51 -4.50 -8.59 9.74
N TYR A 52 -4.03 -9.82 9.91
CA TYR A 52 -2.63 -10.09 10.27
C TYR A 52 -1.64 -9.47 9.29
N LYS A 53 -1.89 -9.61 7.98
CA LYS A 53 -1.06 -9.00 6.93
C LYS A 53 -1.00 -7.47 7.08
N ASP A 54 -2.16 -6.82 7.24
CA ASP A 54 -2.22 -5.36 7.32
C ASP A 54 -1.51 -4.84 8.58
N VAL A 55 -1.72 -5.50 9.72
CA VAL A 55 -1.05 -5.16 10.99
C VAL A 55 0.46 -5.35 10.89
N ALA A 56 0.93 -6.47 10.33
CA ALA A 56 2.35 -6.75 10.12
C ALA A 56 3.02 -5.69 9.22
N VAL A 57 2.37 -5.32 8.11
CA VAL A 57 2.88 -4.32 7.16
C VAL A 57 2.93 -2.94 7.77
N GLU A 58 1.92 -2.55 8.56
CA GLU A 58 1.92 -1.24 9.20
C GLU A 58 2.94 -1.13 10.33
N ASN A 59 3.07 -2.18 11.15
CA ASN A 59 4.09 -2.23 12.20
C ASN A 59 5.50 -2.52 11.67
N ARG A 60 5.64 -2.85 10.38
CA ARG A 60 6.90 -3.26 9.76
C ARG A 60 7.54 -4.42 10.53
N ASP A 61 6.72 -5.38 10.92
CA ASP A 61 7.15 -6.55 11.65
C ASP A 61 6.77 -7.79 10.84
N TRP A 62 7.80 -8.45 10.30
CA TRP A 62 7.61 -9.59 9.41
C TRP A 62 7.30 -10.86 10.20
N GLU A 63 7.65 -10.91 11.49
CA GLU A 63 7.42 -12.10 12.33
C GLU A 63 5.91 -12.30 12.52
N MET A 64 5.14 -11.22 12.55
CA MET A 64 3.67 -11.23 12.58
C MET A 64 3.07 -11.90 11.34
N CYS A 65 3.75 -11.89 10.18
CA CYS A 65 3.29 -12.61 9.00
C CYS A 65 3.22 -14.14 9.23
N ASN A 66 3.87 -14.68 10.27
CA ASN A 66 3.79 -16.10 10.61
C ASN A 66 2.43 -16.52 11.17
N GLU A 67 1.60 -15.57 11.64
CA GLU A 67 0.23 -15.85 12.07
C GLU A 67 -0.69 -16.17 10.89
N ILE A 68 -0.29 -15.81 9.65
CA ILE A 68 -0.99 -16.15 8.41
C ILE A 68 -0.67 -17.60 8.05
N ASN A 69 -1.51 -18.54 8.48
CA ASN A 69 -1.25 -19.97 8.38
C ASN A 69 -2.19 -20.71 7.42
N ILE A 70 -3.26 -20.07 6.95
CA ILE A 70 -4.24 -20.68 6.03
C ILE A 70 -3.84 -20.44 4.58
N TYR A 71 -3.27 -19.27 4.27
CA TYR A 71 -2.95 -18.85 2.91
C TYR A 71 -1.45 -18.56 2.73
N PRO A 72 -0.62 -19.56 2.35
CA PRO A 72 0.83 -19.39 2.20
C PRO A 72 1.24 -18.27 1.23
N ASN A 73 0.47 -18.07 0.16
CA ASN A 73 0.68 -16.97 -0.78
C ASN A 73 0.46 -15.60 -0.13
N LEU A 74 -0.51 -15.49 0.77
CA LEU A 74 -0.77 -14.27 1.53
C LEU A 74 0.34 -14.02 2.55
N ARG A 75 0.84 -15.06 3.20
CA ARG A 75 2.01 -14.98 4.10
C ARG A 75 3.24 -14.46 3.35
N ASN A 76 3.55 -15.04 2.19
CA ASN A 76 4.67 -14.59 1.39
C ASN A 76 4.49 -13.14 0.89
N LEU A 77 3.26 -12.74 0.54
CA LEU A 77 2.92 -11.37 0.18
C LEU A 77 3.16 -10.40 1.37
N CYS A 78 2.73 -10.79 2.58
CA CYS A 78 2.98 -10.03 3.80
C CYS A 78 4.49 -9.78 4.01
N ILE A 79 5.30 -10.83 3.96
CA ILE A 79 6.76 -10.75 4.13
C ILE A 79 7.39 -9.82 3.09
N GLN A 80 7.00 -9.96 1.81
CA GLN A 80 7.45 -9.09 0.73
C GLN A 80 7.12 -7.61 1.01
N MET A 81 5.88 -7.32 1.39
CA MET A 81 5.44 -5.95 1.66
C MET A 81 6.20 -5.34 2.84
N VAL A 82 6.39 -6.10 3.93
CA VAL A 82 7.19 -5.66 5.07
C VAL A 82 8.64 -5.37 4.66
N ALA A 83 9.29 -6.29 3.93
CA ALA A 83 10.66 -6.13 3.45
C ALA A 83 10.83 -4.84 2.62
N ILE A 84 9.94 -4.63 1.65
CA ILE A 84 9.97 -3.44 0.77
C ILE A 84 9.73 -2.15 1.57
N LYS A 85 8.79 -2.16 2.53
CA LYS A 85 8.48 -0.99 3.36
C LYS A 85 9.62 -0.65 4.33
N LYS A 86 10.33 -1.67 4.84
CA LYS A 86 11.54 -1.48 5.66
C LYS A 86 12.81 -1.18 4.86
N LYS A 87 12.80 -1.46 3.55
CA LYS A 87 14.00 -1.49 2.71
C LYS A 87 15.05 -2.47 3.25
N ASP A 88 14.58 -3.62 3.72
CA ASP A 88 15.40 -4.66 4.33
C ASP A 88 15.26 -5.97 3.54
N SER A 89 16.30 -6.31 2.79
CA SER A 89 16.32 -7.49 1.93
C SER A 89 16.57 -8.79 2.67
N ASP A 90 17.06 -8.73 3.91
CA ASP A 90 17.26 -9.91 4.73
C ASP A 90 15.94 -10.62 5.00
N ILE A 91 14.86 -9.83 5.13
CA ILE A 91 13.49 -10.31 5.31
C ILE A 91 13.01 -11.12 4.10
N CYS A 92 13.46 -10.79 2.87
CA CYS A 92 13.06 -11.51 1.67
C CYS A 92 13.43 -13.00 1.73
N ARG A 93 14.46 -13.38 2.51
CA ARG A 93 14.88 -14.78 2.69
C ARG A 93 13.82 -15.66 3.37
N HIS A 94 12.82 -15.05 4.01
CA HIS A 94 11.73 -15.77 4.65
C HIS A 94 10.55 -16.10 3.70
N ILE A 95 10.60 -15.64 2.44
CA ILE A 95 9.68 -16.06 1.38
C ILE A 95 10.03 -17.50 0.99
N GLN A 96 9.02 -18.38 0.99
CA GLN A 96 9.20 -19.81 0.72
C GLN A 96 8.40 -20.28 -0.49
N ASN A 97 9.00 -21.12 -1.34
CA ASN A 97 8.35 -21.74 -2.49
C ASN A 97 7.67 -20.73 -3.45
N ASP A 98 8.21 -19.51 -3.56
CA ASP A 98 7.69 -18.46 -4.43
C ASP A 98 8.84 -17.59 -4.98
N ASP A 99 9.53 -18.13 -5.98
CA ASP A 99 10.70 -17.51 -6.59
C ASP A 99 10.38 -16.15 -7.24
N TRP A 100 9.18 -16.03 -7.82
CA TRP A 100 8.73 -14.78 -8.43
C TRP A 100 8.61 -13.68 -7.38
N ARG A 101 7.97 -13.98 -6.23
CA ARG A 101 7.85 -13.01 -5.16
C ARG A 101 9.19 -12.69 -4.50
N LEU A 102 10.07 -13.68 -4.35
CA LEU A 102 11.44 -13.48 -3.88
C LEU A 102 12.21 -12.50 -4.79
N ASP A 103 12.12 -12.69 -6.12
CA ASP A 103 12.78 -11.79 -7.07
C ASP A 103 12.26 -10.35 -6.96
N ILE A 104 10.94 -10.17 -6.91
CA ILE A 104 10.35 -8.83 -6.76
C ILE A 104 10.73 -8.21 -5.42
N CYS A 105 10.76 -8.99 -4.34
CA CYS A 105 11.17 -8.52 -3.01
C CYS A 105 12.59 -7.94 -3.06
N LEU A 106 13.56 -8.71 -3.58
CA LEU A 106 14.96 -8.31 -3.67
C LEU A 106 15.17 -7.05 -4.53
N ARG A 107 14.42 -6.91 -5.64
CA ARG A 107 14.43 -5.68 -6.44
C ARG A 107 13.82 -4.50 -5.68
N GLY A 108 12.69 -4.72 -5.01
CA GLY A 108 11.98 -3.68 -4.26
C GLY A 108 12.76 -3.14 -3.05
N THR A 109 13.67 -3.95 -2.51
CA THR A 109 14.62 -3.56 -1.45
C THR A 109 15.95 -3.04 -1.97
N GLY A 110 16.21 -3.06 -3.28
CA GLY A 110 17.45 -2.55 -3.90
C GLY A 110 18.65 -3.48 -3.74
N SER A 111 18.43 -4.79 -3.58
CA SER A 111 19.51 -5.80 -3.42
C SER A 111 19.86 -6.54 -4.71
N LYS A 112 19.28 -6.13 -5.84
CA LYS A 112 19.55 -6.62 -7.18
C LYS A 112 19.64 -5.45 -8.16
#